data_AF-V2XB34-F1
#
_entry.id   AF-V2XB34-F1
#
_cell.length_a   1.000
_cell.length_b   1.000
_cell.length_c   1.000
_cell.angle_alpha   90.00
_cell.angle_beta   90.00
_cell.angle_gamma   90.00
#
_symmetry.space_group_name_H-M   'P 1'
#
loop_
_entity.id
_entity.type
_entity.pdbx_description
1 polymer ?
#
loop_
_entity_poly.entity_id
_entity_poly.type
_entity_poly.pdbx_seq_one_letter_code
_entity_poly.pdbx_strand_id
1 'polypeptide(L)'
;MVKPSHFHCPKAALCLLIVCFLPARYSATAQDFVSSTLWQNPAITVSPEDRVKIARDGIERTIVMLGTNGQFNDSFYGTPARLFSQMAEFDLATNQTTYKDQLLQYFQQAQGVQTGFLNEFSCHEFSVFTYRTCLQINYGLAYGIAAARAYAAYRDPAFMDFAQTAWKSGSEYTLSQDVLQAGKISGKNLTLRKACTLNSMVGGSFWRRDPNSLDLNSLSTGSFLVTSALLAEATNASAYQDAAIQAADFISNHLMNFQGVIQDSIDASTCTPSAEPAHSYNAGLTLEGLAVLSSVTRNATISQRLRNLILDTVSSNAWQDNDGIIENGGSELGGQYVVRGLAAVYNRNSTPSDLRNYIKDYIGVQYNAVLKNATEQGSSVYGASWKGPPPSAFSSEAQTNALSVLIAAIPLRNDTFPSGGSVGPDGPPKFDDPPVPKKPLNVGAIVGGVVGGLALVAIVLAVFLIWRRRQLGHRYTNNYLDHSRPQERQEMDHTLQLNASFSDVTTQNLQGFTNGRYREKRLTRFVAPETFTSLSSGRSKTSGTQDIANSSSAYGGSSNLPSDYQSSVGSSTFGSVPTAELVRLLNERLQPVRWREDEAPPDYASQHG
;
A
#
# COMPACT_ATOMS: atom_id res chain seq x y z
N MET A 1 69.81 33.14 6.44
CA MET A 1 69.58 32.21 7.58
C MET A 1 68.37 32.76 8.31
N VAL A 2 67.19 32.15 8.35
CA VAL A 2 66.78 30.80 8.75
C VAL A 2 65.48 30.41 8.02
N LYS A 3 65.29 29.11 7.75
CA LYS A 3 64.17 28.46 7.02
C LYS A 3 62.78 28.66 7.62
N PRO A 4 61.70 28.59 6.83
CA PRO A 4 60.34 28.34 7.34
C PRO A 4 60.12 26.83 7.53
N SER A 5 59.58 26.45 8.70
CA SER A 5 59.16 25.10 9.04
C SER A 5 57.71 24.85 8.60
N HIS A 6 57.53 23.87 7.73
CA HIS A 6 56.24 23.32 7.34
C HIS A 6 55.58 22.58 8.51
N PHE A 7 54.35 22.97 8.88
CA PHE A 7 53.46 22.12 9.66
C PHE A 7 52.85 21.05 8.76
N HIS A 8 53.30 19.81 8.91
CA HIS A 8 52.64 18.63 8.35
C HIS A 8 51.46 18.23 9.24
N CYS A 9 50.24 18.35 8.71
CA CYS A 9 49.04 17.76 9.28
C CYS A 9 49.01 16.26 8.91
N PRO A 10 48.86 15.31 9.86
CA PRO A 10 48.89 13.89 9.52
C PRO A 10 47.52 13.49 8.95
N LYS A 11 47.41 13.51 7.61
CA LYS A 11 46.24 13.01 6.85
C LYS A 11 45.95 11.51 7.07
N ALA A 12 46.82 10.78 7.76
CA ALA A 12 46.66 9.35 8.03
C ALA A 12 45.63 9.03 9.13
N ALA A 13 45.40 9.93 10.10
CA ALA A 13 44.46 9.67 11.20
C ALA A 13 42.99 9.88 10.82
N LEU A 14 42.71 10.73 9.82
CA LEU A 14 41.35 11.01 9.36
C LEU A 14 40.83 9.93 8.39
N CYS A 15 41.70 9.33 7.58
CA CYS A 15 41.32 8.24 6.67
C CYS A 15 40.96 6.94 7.41
N LEU A 16 41.59 6.65 8.55
CA LEU A 16 41.34 5.42 9.32
C LEU A 16 39.99 5.44 10.07
N LEU A 17 39.47 6.62 10.42
CA LEU A 17 38.14 6.75 11.03
C LEU A 17 37.00 6.67 10.00
N ILE A 18 37.25 7.02 8.74
CA ILE A 18 36.25 6.93 7.65
C ILE A 18 36.13 5.49 7.12
N VAL A 19 37.22 4.70 7.16
CA VAL A 19 37.21 3.30 6.70
C VAL A 19 36.61 2.33 7.73
N CYS A 20 36.59 2.67 9.02
CA CYS A 20 35.99 1.79 10.05
C CYS A 20 34.47 1.96 10.26
N PHE A 21 33.81 2.93 9.62
CA PHE A 21 32.34 3.12 9.71
C PHE A 21 31.55 2.72 8.45
N LEU A 22 32.21 2.23 7.39
CA LEU A 22 31.60 1.65 6.19
C LEU A 22 32.50 0.48 5.75
N PRO A 23 32.20 -0.79 6.13
CA PRO A 23 30.91 -1.44 5.93
C PRO A 23 30.49 -2.30 7.16
N ALA A 24 29.64 -1.74 8.03
CA ALA A 24 28.85 -2.54 8.98
C ALA A 24 27.33 -2.45 8.69
N ARG A 25 26.96 -2.08 7.45
CA ARG A 25 25.56 -2.02 7.00
C ARG A 25 25.23 -2.90 5.78
N TYR A 26 26.13 -3.81 5.40
CA TYR A 26 25.86 -4.82 4.38
C TYR A 26 26.13 -6.24 4.86
N SER A 27 26.03 -6.48 6.16
CA SER A 27 25.60 -7.80 6.59
C SER A 27 24.11 -7.87 6.27
N ALA A 28 23.76 -8.45 5.13
CA ALA A 28 22.43 -8.97 4.93
C ALA A 28 22.23 -10.04 6.02
N THR A 29 21.82 -9.62 7.21
CA THR A 29 21.26 -10.55 8.18
C THR A 29 20.07 -11.18 7.46
N ALA A 30 20.12 -12.48 7.23
CA ALA A 30 18.94 -13.20 6.76
C ALA A 30 17.82 -12.88 7.76
N GLN A 31 16.83 -12.11 7.31
CA GLN A 31 15.62 -11.91 8.09
C GLN A 31 14.91 -13.24 8.17
N ASP A 32 14.64 -13.68 9.39
CA ASP A 32 13.99 -14.96 9.62
C ASP A 32 12.46 -14.75 9.62
N PHE A 33 11.80 -15.24 8.58
CA PHE A 33 10.34 -15.17 8.43
C PHE A 33 9.70 -16.40 9.06
N VAL A 34 9.50 -16.36 10.38
CA VAL A 34 8.93 -17.46 11.16
C VAL A 34 7.51 -17.11 11.61
N SER A 35 6.55 -17.94 11.25
CA SER A 35 5.14 -17.78 11.66
C SER A 35 5.00 -17.90 13.17
N SER A 36 4.19 -17.03 13.76
CA SER A 36 3.90 -17.07 15.21
C SER A 36 3.10 -18.32 15.55
N THR A 37 3.50 -19.02 16.62
CA THR A 37 2.73 -20.16 17.15
C THR A 37 1.44 -19.73 17.85
N LEU A 38 1.26 -18.43 18.10
CA LEU A 38 0.05 -17.86 18.70
C LEU A 38 -1.04 -17.54 17.66
N TRP A 39 -0.69 -17.54 16.38
CA TRP A 39 -1.65 -17.26 15.30
C TRP A 39 -2.77 -18.28 15.25
N GLN A 40 -4.00 -17.78 15.14
CA GLN A 40 -5.19 -18.61 15.17
C GLN A 40 -5.43 -19.28 13.82
N ASN A 41 -5.35 -20.61 13.79
CA ASN A 41 -5.71 -21.45 12.63
C ASN A 41 -5.06 -20.97 11.31
N PRO A 42 -3.73 -20.92 11.18
CA PRO A 42 -3.08 -20.45 9.95
C PRO A 42 -3.24 -21.39 8.75
N ALA A 43 -3.53 -22.68 8.99
CA ALA A 43 -3.63 -23.67 7.92
C ALA A 43 -4.96 -23.57 7.15
N ILE A 44 -4.90 -23.43 5.83
CA ILE A 44 -6.07 -23.50 4.96
C ILE A 44 -6.34 -24.98 4.61
N THR A 45 -7.46 -25.51 5.10
CA THR A 45 -7.90 -26.89 4.86
C THR A 45 -8.94 -27.00 3.76
N VAL A 46 -9.56 -25.89 3.36
CA VAL A 46 -10.53 -25.81 2.27
C VAL A 46 -9.84 -26.08 0.93
N SER A 47 -10.46 -26.91 0.09
CA SER A 47 -9.91 -27.28 -1.21
C SER A 47 -9.76 -26.06 -2.15
N PRO A 48 -8.81 -26.06 -3.10
CA PRO A 48 -8.70 -24.97 -4.07
C PRO A 48 -10.01 -24.68 -4.83
N GLU A 49 -10.76 -25.73 -5.20
CA GLU A 49 -12.04 -25.62 -5.90
C GLU A 49 -13.11 -24.96 -5.03
N ASP A 50 -13.20 -25.36 -3.77
CA ASP A 50 -14.13 -24.76 -2.81
C ASP A 50 -13.78 -23.30 -2.51
N ARG A 51 -12.49 -22.94 -2.45
CA ARG A 51 -12.07 -21.53 -2.30
C ARG A 51 -12.53 -20.68 -3.47
N VAL A 52 -12.39 -21.19 -4.69
CA VAL A 52 -12.88 -20.51 -5.90
C VAL A 52 -14.40 -20.35 -5.84
N LYS A 53 -15.13 -21.39 -5.41
CA LYS A 53 -16.58 -21.32 -5.25
C LYS A 53 -17.00 -20.29 -4.21
N ILE A 54 -16.39 -20.32 -3.02
CA ILE A 54 -16.67 -19.39 -1.91
C ILE A 54 -16.45 -17.93 -2.36
N ALA A 55 -15.32 -17.65 -3.00
CA ALA A 55 -15.03 -16.31 -3.50
C ALA A 55 -16.02 -15.87 -4.59
N ARG A 56 -16.36 -16.77 -5.53
CA ARG A 56 -17.36 -16.51 -6.59
C ARG A 56 -18.72 -16.19 -5.99
N ASP A 57 -19.22 -17.04 -5.10
CA ASP A 57 -20.54 -16.87 -4.48
C ASP A 57 -20.61 -15.55 -3.69
N GLY A 58 -19.50 -15.15 -3.04
CA GLY A 58 -19.39 -13.85 -2.40
C GLY A 58 -19.42 -12.67 -3.38
N ILE A 59 -18.71 -12.75 -4.51
CA ILE A 59 -18.70 -11.71 -5.56
C ILE A 59 -20.11 -11.55 -6.16
N GLU A 60 -20.73 -12.66 -6.58
CA GLU A 60 -22.08 -12.66 -7.15
C GLU A 60 -23.11 -12.09 -6.17
N ARG A 61 -23.00 -12.44 -4.88
CA ARG A 61 -23.85 -11.87 -3.83
C ARG A 61 -23.65 -10.35 -3.67
N THR A 62 -22.48 -9.84 -3.98
CA THR A 62 -22.17 -8.40 -3.89
C THR A 62 -22.65 -7.66 -5.14
N ILE A 63 -22.50 -8.26 -6.33
CA ILE A 63 -22.93 -7.70 -7.61
C ILE A 63 -24.43 -7.38 -7.60
N VAL A 64 -25.27 -8.25 -7.04
CA VAL A 64 -26.73 -8.02 -6.99
C VAL A 64 -27.12 -6.81 -6.13
N MET A 65 -26.20 -6.27 -5.35
CA MET A 65 -26.41 -5.08 -4.52
C MET A 65 -25.94 -3.79 -5.19
N LEU A 66 -25.32 -3.87 -6.38
CA LEU A 66 -24.98 -2.69 -7.18
C LEU A 66 -26.23 -2.11 -7.85
N GLY A 67 -26.34 -0.78 -7.81
CA GLY A 67 -27.31 -0.04 -8.61
C GLY A 67 -26.97 -0.09 -10.10
N THR A 68 -27.90 0.37 -10.93
CA THR A 68 -27.75 0.43 -12.39
C THR A 68 -26.67 1.40 -12.87
N ASN A 69 -26.13 2.22 -11.97
CA ASN A 69 -24.99 3.11 -12.19
C ASN A 69 -23.65 2.49 -11.74
N GLY A 70 -23.63 1.20 -11.40
CA GLY A 70 -22.44 0.51 -10.92
C GLY A 70 -21.99 0.97 -9.53
N GLN A 71 -22.86 1.61 -8.74
CA GLN A 71 -22.54 2.10 -7.39
C GLN A 71 -23.39 1.40 -6.33
N PHE A 72 -22.90 1.36 -5.10
CA PHE A 72 -23.70 0.95 -3.95
C PHE A 72 -24.49 2.13 -3.39
N ASN A 73 -25.66 1.85 -2.80
CA ASN A 73 -26.46 2.87 -2.12
C ASN A 73 -26.04 3.07 -0.64
N ASP A 74 -25.31 2.12 -0.06
CA ASP A 74 -24.96 2.07 1.37
C ASP A 74 -23.47 2.32 1.67
N SER A 75 -22.66 2.70 0.66
CA SER A 75 -21.23 2.96 0.84
C SER A 75 -20.68 4.09 -0.03
N PHE A 76 -19.39 4.37 0.15
CA PHE A 76 -18.71 5.45 -0.55
C PHE A 76 -18.37 5.08 -2.00
N TYR A 77 -18.17 6.11 -2.83
CA TYR A 77 -17.86 5.96 -4.26
C TYR A 77 -16.66 5.04 -4.57
N GLY A 78 -15.69 4.93 -3.65
CA GLY A 78 -14.53 4.04 -3.82
C GLY A 78 -14.79 2.57 -3.49
N THR A 79 -15.90 2.22 -2.83
CA THR A 79 -16.23 0.84 -2.45
C THR A 79 -16.54 -0.04 -3.66
N PRO A 80 -17.36 0.39 -4.64
CA PRO A 80 -17.54 -0.35 -5.89
C PRO A 80 -16.24 -0.59 -6.65
N ALA A 81 -15.32 0.39 -6.68
CA ALA A 81 -14.04 0.22 -7.35
C ALA A 81 -13.21 -0.93 -6.74
N ARG A 82 -13.27 -1.14 -5.43
CA ARG A 82 -12.61 -2.28 -4.79
C ARG A 82 -13.26 -3.60 -5.20
N LEU A 83 -14.59 -3.67 -5.30
CA LEU A 83 -15.27 -4.84 -5.88
C LEU A 83 -14.83 -5.07 -7.33
N PHE A 84 -14.69 -4.02 -8.15
CA PHE A 84 -14.26 -4.16 -9.55
C PHE A 84 -12.85 -4.74 -9.64
N SER A 85 -11.97 -4.30 -8.74
CA SER A 85 -10.64 -4.86 -8.56
C SER A 85 -10.69 -6.35 -8.24
N GLN A 86 -11.57 -6.74 -7.31
CA GLN A 86 -11.77 -8.13 -6.88
C GLN A 86 -12.33 -9.03 -7.98
N MET A 87 -13.26 -8.53 -8.79
CA MET A 87 -13.78 -9.23 -9.97
C MET A 87 -12.64 -9.54 -10.96
N ALA A 88 -11.79 -8.56 -11.26
CA ALA A 88 -10.63 -8.74 -12.14
C ALA A 88 -9.57 -9.68 -11.53
N GLU A 89 -9.28 -9.56 -10.23
CA GLU A 89 -8.35 -10.45 -9.54
C GLU A 89 -8.84 -11.89 -9.50
N PHE A 90 -10.14 -12.10 -9.28
CA PHE A 90 -10.74 -13.43 -9.32
C PHE A 90 -10.56 -14.09 -10.69
N ASP A 91 -10.89 -13.36 -11.75
CA ASP A 91 -10.74 -13.84 -13.12
C ASP A 91 -9.26 -14.13 -13.45
N LEU A 92 -8.34 -13.26 -13.03
CA LEU A 92 -6.90 -13.52 -13.17
C LEU A 92 -6.45 -14.76 -12.40
N ALA A 93 -6.87 -14.92 -11.14
CA ALA A 93 -6.49 -16.05 -10.29
C ALA A 93 -7.07 -17.39 -10.74
N THR A 94 -8.19 -17.35 -11.47
CA THR A 94 -8.88 -18.54 -11.99
C THR A 94 -8.67 -18.77 -13.49
N ASN A 95 -7.92 -17.89 -14.15
CA ASN A 95 -7.69 -17.88 -15.59
C ASN A 95 -9.02 -17.88 -16.39
N GLN A 96 -9.93 -16.97 -16.01
CA GLN A 96 -11.26 -16.78 -16.59
C GLN A 96 -11.46 -15.33 -17.04
N THR A 97 -12.56 -15.06 -17.76
CA THR A 97 -12.97 -13.71 -18.17
C THR A 97 -14.44 -13.44 -17.83
N THR A 98 -14.92 -14.07 -16.76
CA THR A 98 -16.33 -14.09 -16.34
C THR A 98 -16.92 -12.69 -16.21
N TYR A 99 -16.14 -11.76 -15.66
CA TYR A 99 -16.63 -10.44 -15.28
C TYR A 99 -16.20 -9.33 -16.24
N LYS A 100 -15.48 -9.65 -17.32
CA LYS A 100 -14.87 -8.66 -18.22
C LYS A 100 -15.90 -7.67 -18.78
N ASP A 101 -16.95 -8.15 -19.42
CA ASP A 101 -17.93 -7.30 -20.11
C ASP A 101 -18.73 -6.45 -19.12
N GLN A 102 -19.07 -7.04 -17.97
CA GLN A 102 -19.75 -6.35 -16.88
C GLN A 102 -18.88 -5.23 -16.29
N LEU A 103 -17.57 -5.47 -16.13
CA LEU A 103 -16.64 -4.45 -15.69
C LEU A 103 -16.54 -3.29 -16.69
N LEU A 104 -16.47 -3.56 -18.00
CA LEU A 104 -16.48 -2.49 -19.01
C LEU A 104 -17.69 -1.58 -18.86
N GLN A 105 -18.88 -2.16 -18.67
CA GLN A 105 -20.11 -1.41 -18.43
C GLN A 105 -20.03 -0.61 -17.12
N TYR A 106 -19.58 -1.23 -16.03
CA TYR A 106 -19.52 -0.57 -14.72
C TYR A 106 -18.51 0.58 -14.66
N PHE A 107 -17.35 0.48 -15.31
CA PHE A 107 -16.41 1.60 -15.39
C PHE A 107 -16.99 2.78 -16.16
N GLN A 108 -17.71 2.53 -17.27
CA GLN A 108 -18.40 3.60 -18.00
C GLN A 108 -19.46 4.29 -17.15
N GLN A 109 -20.26 3.50 -16.41
CA GLN A 109 -21.28 4.03 -15.52
C GLN A 109 -20.67 4.83 -14.36
N ALA A 110 -19.60 4.33 -13.75
CA ALA A 110 -18.88 5.04 -12.69
C ALA A 110 -18.30 6.37 -13.19
N GLN A 111 -17.77 6.44 -14.42
CA GLN A 111 -17.37 7.71 -15.03
C GLN A 111 -18.54 8.64 -15.32
N GLY A 112 -19.71 8.09 -15.65
CA GLY A 112 -20.95 8.86 -15.80
C GLY A 112 -21.40 9.50 -14.49
N VAL A 113 -21.11 8.87 -13.35
CA VAL A 113 -21.38 9.43 -12.00
C VAL A 113 -20.31 10.45 -11.60
N GLN A 114 -19.03 10.16 -11.82
CA GLN A 114 -17.92 11.08 -11.54
C GLN A 114 -16.96 11.07 -12.73
N THR A 115 -16.99 12.11 -13.56
CA THR A 115 -16.05 12.22 -14.68
C THR A 115 -14.61 12.14 -14.17
N GLY A 116 -13.71 11.49 -14.91
CA GLY A 116 -12.33 11.29 -14.45
C GLY A 116 -12.20 10.46 -13.16
N PHE A 117 -13.28 9.85 -12.67
CA PHE A 117 -13.41 9.20 -11.35
C PHE A 117 -13.20 10.15 -10.16
N LEU A 118 -13.10 11.46 -10.39
CA LEU A 118 -12.81 12.46 -9.36
C LEU A 118 -13.48 13.83 -9.60
N ASN A 119 -14.28 14.08 -10.64
CA ASN A 119 -14.59 15.44 -11.09
C ASN A 119 -15.67 16.21 -10.28
N GLU A 120 -16.79 15.62 -9.88
CA GLU A 120 -17.92 16.42 -9.34
C GLU A 120 -17.71 16.78 -7.86
N PHE A 121 -17.53 18.06 -7.50
CA PHE A 121 -17.39 18.47 -6.09
C PHE A 121 -18.76 18.39 -5.39
N SER A 122 -19.20 17.18 -5.03
CA SER A 122 -20.41 16.98 -4.24
C SER A 122 -20.03 16.68 -2.79
N CYS A 123 -19.98 17.71 -1.94
CA CYS A 123 -20.05 17.50 -0.49
C CYS A 123 -21.51 17.18 -0.15
N HIS A 124 -21.91 15.90 -0.17
CA HIS A 124 -23.25 15.56 0.29
C HIS A 124 -23.30 15.56 1.82
N GLU A 125 -24.28 16.28 2.35
CA GLU A 125 -24.64 16.29 3.77
C GLU A 125 -25.58 15.10 4.02
N PHE A 126 -25.08 14.05 4.69
CA PHE A 126 -25.95 12.96 5.12
C PHE A 126 -26.66 13.38 6.41
N SER A 127 -28.00 13.40 6.40
CA SER A 127 -28.86 13.94 7.47
C SER A 127 -28.83 13.17 8.80
N VAL A 128 -28.01 12.12 8.94
CA VAL A 128 -27.92 11.31 10.17
C VAL A 128 -26.57 11.47 10.87
N PHE A 129 -25.53 11.93 10.16
CA PHE A 129 -24.23 12.28 10.72
C PHE A 129 -23.66 13.47 9.95
N THR A 130 -23.34 14.56 10.64
CA THR A 130 -22.79 15.81 10.09
C THR A 130 -21.36 15.64 9.56
N TYR A 131 -21.13 14.73 8.61
CA TYR A 131 -19.89 14.61 7.86
C TYR A 131 -20.13 15.14 6.45
N ARG A 132 -19.54 16.31 6.13
CA ARG A 132 -19.31 16.70 4.73
C ARG A 132 -18.40 15.65 4.10
N THR A 133 -18.95 14.80 3.23
CA THR A 133 -18.14 13.83 2.47
C THR A 133 -17.57 14.53 1.24
N CYS A 134 -16.47 15.27 1.42
CA CYS A 134 -15.69 15.74 0.27
C CYS A 134 -15.10 14.51 -0.44
N LEU A 135 -15.18 14.45 -1.77
CA LEU A 135 -14.55 13.37 -2.54
C LEU A 135 -13.07 13.25 -2.17
N GLN A 136 -12.75 12.12 -1.55
CA GLN A 136 -11.39 11.76 -1.16
C GLN A 136 -10.66 11.24 -2.40
N ILE A 137 -9.39 11.62 -2.54
CA ILE A 137 -8.60 11.34 -3.74
C ILE A 137 -8.36 9.84 -3.91
N ASN A 138 -8.24 9.09 -2.81
CA ASN A 138 -8.15 7.64 -2.83
C ASN A 138 -9.37 6.94 -3.47
N TYR A 139 -10.57 7.52 -3.45
CA TYR A 139 -11.74 6.90 -4.07
C TYR A 139 -11.61 6.82 -5.59
N GLY A 140 -11.18 7.90 -6.24
CA GLY A 140 -10.91 7.87 -7.68
C GLY A 140 -9.70 7.00 -8.03
N LEU A 141 -8.65 7.05 -7.20
CA LEU A 141 -7.49 6.17 -7.39
C LEU A 141 -7.84 4.70 -7.21
N ALA A 142 -8.83 4.33 -6.40
CA ALA A 142 -9.31 2.96 -6.32
C ALA A 142 -9.83 2.45 -7.68
N TYR A 143 -10.46 3.31 -8.50
CA TYR A 143 -10.82 2.97 -9.88
C TYR A 143 -9.57 2.79 -10.76
N GLY A 144 -8.52 3.59 -10.53
CA GLY A 144 -7.23 3.42 -11.21
C GLY A 144 -6.59 2.06 -10.91
N ILE A 145 -6.56 1.65 -9.64
CA ILE A 145 -6.08 0.33 -9.20
C ILE A 145 -6.92 -0.79 -9.84
N ALA A 146 -8.25 -0.66 -9.77
CA ALA A 146 -9.17 -1.64 -10.33
C ALA A 146 -8.99 -1.81 -11.85
N ALA A 147 -8.91 -0.70 -12.57
CA ALA A 147 -8.74 -0.69 -14.01
C ALA A 147 -7.38 -1.25 -14.44
N ALA A 148 -6.29 -0.92 -13.72
CA ALA A 148 -4.97 -1.48 -14.01
C ALA A 148 -4.93 -3.00 -13.81
N ARG A 149 -5.65 -3.52 -12.80
CA ARG A 149 -5.79 -4.96 -12.56
C ARG A 149 -6.68 -5.64 -13.60
N ALA A 150 -7.78 -5.00 -14.01
CA ALA A 150 -8.59 -5.47 -15.13
C ALA A 150 -7.78 -5.51 -16.43
N TYR A 151 -6.91 -4.53 -16.69
CA TYR A 151 -5.97 -4.58 -17.81
C TYR A 151 -4.99 -5.76 -17.68
N ALA A 152 -4.45 -6.02 -16.49
CA ALA A 152 -3.58 -7.17 -16.27
C ALA A 152 -4.29 -8.51 -16.53
N ALA A 153 -5.56 -8.62 -16.15
CA ALA A 153 -6.39 -9.81 -16.36
C ALA A 153 -6.80 -10.01 -17.82
N TYR A 154 -7.23 -8.95 -18.51
CA TYR A 154 -7.94 -9.07 -19.79
C TYR A 154 -7.20 -8.52 -21.00
N ARG A 155 -6.13 -7.72 -20.79
CA ARG A 155 -5.36 -7.02 -21.83
C ARG A 155 -6.21 -6.17 -22.77
N ASP A 156 -7.35 -5.68 -22.28
CA ASP A 156 -8.27 -4.84 -23.05
C ASP A 156 -7.88 -3.36 -22.89
N PRO A 157 -7.61 -2.62 -23.99
CA PRO A 157 -7.14 -1.24 -23.92
C PRO A 157 -8.10 -0.30 -23.20
N ALA A 158 -9.41 -0.58 -23.19
CA ALA A 158 -10.37 0.26 -22.47
C ALA A 158 -10.06 0.33 -20.96
N PHE A 159 -9.58 -0.76 -20.35
CA PHE A 159 -9.16 -0.75 -18.95
C PHE A 159 -7.86 0.05 -18.73
N MET A 160 -6.95 0.06 -19.72
CA MET A 160 -5.78 0.95 -19.65
C MET A 160 -6.22 2.41 -19.66
N ASP A 161 -7.14 2.79 -20.54
CA ASP A 161 -7.65 4.16 -20.64
C ASP A 161 -8.32 4.61 -19.33
N PHE A 162 -9.11 3.74 -18.70
CA PHE A 162 -9.69 4.02 -17.38
C PHE A 162 -8.62 4.19 -16.30
N ALA A 163 -7.59 3.34 -16.28
CA ALA A 163 -6.51 3.42 -15.31
C ALA A 163 -5.72 4.73 -15.44
N GLN A 164 -5.36 5.12 -16.67
CA GLN A 164 -4.66 6.36 -16.96
C GLN A 164 -5.52 7.59 -16.64
N THR A 165 -6.83 7.52 -16.88
CA THR A 165 -7.77 8.61 -16.56
C THR A 165 -7.85 8.86 -15.05
N ALA A 166 -8.00 7.79 -14.25
CA ALA A 166 -8.00 7.89 -12.79
C ALA A 166 -6.65 8.38 -12.25
N TRP A 167 -5.55 7.85 -12.78
CA TRP A 167 -4.20 8.26 -12.39
C TRP A 167 -3.95 9.74 -12.67
N LYS A 168 -4.33 10.22 -13.86
CA LYS A 168 -4.19 11.63 -14.24
C LYS A 168 -4.96 12.52 -13.27
N SER A 169 -6.22 12.18 -12.99
CA SER A 169 -7.06 12.95 -12.07
C SER A 169 -6.50 12.96 -10.64
N GLY A 170 -5.93 11.84 -10.17
CA GLY A 170 -5.25 11.79 -8.88
C GLY A 170 -3.96 12.61 -8.85
N SER A 171 -3.19 12.59 -9.93
CA SER A 171 -1.90 13.31 -10.04
C SER A 171 -2.05 14.83 -9.93
N GLU A 172 -3.22 15.39 -10.27
CA GLU A 172 -3.54 16.81 -10.09
C GLU A 172 -3.51 17.26 -8.62
N TYR A 173 -3.61 16.30 -7.69
CA TYR A 173 -3.57 16.52 -6.24
C TYR A 173 -2.36 15.86 -5.57
N THR A 174 -1.37 15.47 -6.36
CA THR A 174 -0.09 14.92 -5.89
C THR A 174 1.02 15.94 -6.11
N LEU A 175 1.87 16.13 -5.10
CA LEU A 175 2.96 17.10 -5.15
C LEU A 175 4.04 16.65 -6.15
N SER A 176 4.17 17.37 -7.26
CA SER A 176 5.28 17.26 -8.19
C SER A 176 6.41 18.24 -7.86
N GLN A 177 7.58 18.05 -8.46
CA GLN A 177 8.70 18.98 -8.31
C GLN A 177 8.30 20.40 -8.74
N ASP A 178 7.54 20.56 -9.83
CA ASP A 178 7.08 21.86 -10.34
C ASP A 178 6.10 22.54 -9.37
N VAL A 179 5.19 21.77 -8.77
CA VAL A 179 4.27 22.26 -7.74
C VAL A 179 5.04 22.80 -6.53
N LEU A 180 6.08 22.08 -6.08
CA LEU A 180 6.91 22.57 -4.98
C LEU A 180 7.73 23.80 -5.36
N GLN A 181 8.23 23.89 -6.60
CA GLN A 181 8.94 25.08 -7.06
C GLN A 181 8.02 26.32 -7.07
N ALA A 182 6.79 26.15 -7.57
CA ALA A 182 5.76 27.17 -7.59
C ALA A 182 5.24 27.55 -6.19
N GLY A 183 5.36 26.65 -5.21
CA GLY A 183 4.92 26.86 -3.83
C GLY A 183 3.39 26.83 -3.65
N LYS A 184 2.65 26.43 -4.68
CA LYS A 184 1.19 26.30 -4.70
C LYS A 184 0.77 25.18 -5.64
N ILE A 185 -0.39 24.59 -5.38
CA ILE A 185 -1.05 23.60 -6.25
C ILE A 185 -2.44 24.12 -6.63
N SER A 186 -2.87 23.85 -7.86
CA SER A 186 -4.19 24.30 -8.34
C SER A 186 -5.31 23.71 -7.48
N GLY A 187 -6.38 24.49 -7.26
CA GLY A 187 -7.54 24.06 -6.47
C GLY A 187 -7.32 23.99 -4.95
N LYS A 188 -6.12 24.32 -4.46
CA LYS A 188 -5.82 24.40 -3.02
C LYS A 188 -5.46 25.81 -2.57
N ASN A 189 -5.94 26.17 -1.38
CA ASN A 189 -5.75 27.47 -0.77
C ASN A 189 -4.72 27.39 0.37
N LEU A 190 -3.44 27.15 0.03
CA LEU A 190 -2.36 27.12 1.00
C LEU A 190 -1.01 27.55 0.42
N THR A 191 -0.09 27.88 1.33
CA THR A 191 1.34 28.04 1.02
C THR A 191 2.04 26.72 1.32
N LEU A 192 2.55 26.06 0.27
CA LEU A 192 3.22 24.77 0.41
C LEU A 192 4.60 24.92 1.03
N ARG A 193 4.95 24.02 1.96
CA ARG A 193 6.37 23.76 2.22
C ARG A 193 6.98 23.00 1.06
N LYS A 194 8.28 23.25 0.82
CA LYS A 194 9.05 22.48 -0.18
C LYS A 194 9.66 21.22 0.42
N ALA A 195 9.91 21.25 1.73
CA ALA A 195 10.51 20.15 2.46
C ALA A 195 9.97 20.13 3.89
N CYS A 196 9.85 18.92 4.41
CA CYS A 196 9.69 18.67 5.84
C CYS A 196 11.01 18.13 6.36
N THR A 197 11.56 18.78 7.38
CA THR A 197 12.96 18.59 7.81
C THR A 197 13.96 18.84 6.66
N LEU A 198 14.66 17.82 6.18
CA LEU A 198 15.61 17.88 5.05
C LEU A 198 15.12 17.13 3.80
N ASN A 199 13.95 16.48 3.88
CA ASN A 199 13.42 15.64 2.80
C ASN A 199 12.38 16.39 1.98
N SER A 200 12.43 16.22 0.66
CA SER A 200 11.45 16.77 -0.28
C SER A 200 10.05 16.23 -0.01
N MET A 201 9.03 17.05 -0.21
CA MET A 201 7.61 16.67 -0.10
C MET A 201 7.01 16.09 -1.40
N VAL A 202 7.82 15.92 -2.45
CA VAL A 202 7.36 15.35 -3.73
C VAL A 202 6.79 13.94 -3.51
N GLY A 203 5.72 13.62 -4.23
CA GLY A 203 5.02 12.33 -4.15
C GLY A 203 3.88 12.30 -3.13
N GLY A 204 3.82 13.25 -2.19
CA GLY A 204 2.72 13.34 -1.24
C GLY A 204 1.40 13.72 -1.93
N SER A 205 0.33 13.00 -1.63
CA SER A 205 -0.99 13.26 -2.19
C SER A 205 -1.94 13.80 -1.13
N PHE A 206 -2.72 14.83 -1.48
CA PHE A 206 -3.74 15.36 -0.58
C PHE A 206 -4.81 14.31 -0.28
N TRP A 207 -5.45 14.40 0.88
CA TRP A 207 -6.56 13.52 1.23
C TRP A 207 -7.82 13.80 0.41
N ARG A 208 -8.15 15.09 0.28
CA ARG A 208 -9.42 15.58 -0.28
C ARG A 208 -9.16 16.65 -1.31
N ARG A 209 -10.13 16.89 -2.19
CA ARG A 209 -10.09 18.02 -3.13
C ARG A 209 -10.45 19.37 -2.50
N ASP A 210 -11.00 19.37 -1.29
CA ASP A 210 -11.36 20.58 -0.56
C ASP A 210 -10.18 21.59 -0.57
N PRO A 211 -10.39 22.83 -1.04
CA PRO A 211 -9.31 23.82 -1.11
C PRO A 211 -8.62 24.08 0.22
N ASN A 212 -9.31 23.90 1.34
CA ASN A 212 -8.80 24.18 2.68
C ASN A 212 -8.35 22.92 3.44
N SER A 213 -8.51 21.72 2.86
CA SER A 213 -7.93 20.50 3.44
C SER A 213 -6.45 20.42 3.07
N LEU A 214 -5.59 20.48 4.08
CA LEU A 214 -4.14 20.60 3.94
C LEU A 214 -3.40 19.27 4.17
N ASP A 215 -4.14 18.20 4.47
CA ASP A 215 -3.59 16.90 4.82
C ASP A 215 -3.01 16.20 3.60
N LEU A 216 -1.71 15.92 3.62
CA LEU A 216 -1.07 14.93 2.76
C LEU A 216 -1.20 13.59 3.45
N ASN A 217 -2.06 12.73 2.91
CA ASN A 217 -2.56 11.56 3.62
C ASN A 217 -2.03 10.25 3.02
N SER A 218 -1.76 9.30 3.89
CA SER A 218 -1.19 7.99 3.58
C SER A 218 -2.10 7.12 2.72
N LEU A 219 -3.43 7.16 2.92
CA LEU A 219 -4.38 6.40 2.10
C LEU A 219 -4.37 6.89 0.65
N SER A 220 -4.36 8.21 0.44
CA SER A 220 -4.31 8.81 -0.90
C SER A 220 -2.95 8.62 -1.56
N THR A 221 -1.87 8.84 -0.80
CA THR A 221 -0.49 8.66 -1.30
C THR A 221 -0.20 7.19 -1.62
N GLY A 222 -0.64 6.27 -0.77
CA GLY A 222 -0.53 4.82 -1.00
C GLY A 222 -1.34 4.36 -2.21
N SER A 223 -2.55 4.89 -2.40
CA SER A 223 -3.36 4.59 -3.59
C SER A 223 -2.70 5.10 -4.88
N PHE A 224 -2.08 6.29 -4.83
CA PHE A 224 -1.36 6.86 -5.96
C PHE A 224 -0.10 6.05 -6.27
N LEU A 225 0.64 5.63 -5.23
CA LEU A 225 1.77 4.71 -5.32
C LEU A 225 1.37 3.41 -6.03
N VAL A 226 0.31 2.72 -5.58
CA VAL A 226 -0.13 1.45 -6.17
C VAL A 226 -0.54 1.64 -7.63
N THR A 227 -1.37 2.67 -7.92
CA THR A 227 -1.83 2.95 -9.29
C THR A 227 -0.64 3.23 -10.22
N SER A 228 0.31 4.07 -9.78
CA SER A 228 1.52 4.39 -10.52
C SER A 228 2.39 3.16 -10.76
N ALA A 229 2.59 2.32 -9.74
CA ALA A 229 3.41 1.12 -9.85
C ALA A 229 2.79 0.09 -10.82
N LEU A 230 1.46 -0.11 -10.77
CA LEU A 230 0.75 -0.99 -11.69
C LEU A 230 0.80 -0.49 -13.13
N LEU A 231 0.65 0.83 -13.35
CA LEU A 231 0.81 1.43 -14.68
C LEU A 231 2.25 1.31 -15.19
N ALA A 232 3.25 1.49 -14.32
CA ALA A 232 4.65 1.27 -14.67
C ALA A 232 4.90 -0.18 -15.08
N GLU A 233 4.37 -1.16 -14.34
CA GLU A 233 4.45 -2.58 -14.69
C GLU A 233 3.76 -2.91 -16.02
N ALA A 234 2.63 -2.26 -16.30
CA ALA A 234 1.85 -2.53 -17.51
C ALA A 234 2.42 -1.86 -18.78
N THR A 235 3.15 -0.75 -18.64
CA THR A 235 3.56 0.10 -19.77
C THR A 235 5.07 0.25 -19.93
N ASN A 236 5.87 -0.05 -18.90
CA ASN A 236 7.29 0.28 -18.78
C ASN A 236 7.61 1.79 -18.95
N ALA A 237 6.63 2.69 -18.78
CA ALA A 237 6.87 4.12 -18.91
C ALA A 237 7.53 4.69 -17.63
N SER A 238 8.64 5.42 -17.81
CA SER A 238 9.42 5.98 -16.69
C SER A 238 8.60 6.97 -15.85
N ALA A 239 7.68 7.72 -16.45
CA ALA A 239 6.85 8.68 -15.73
C ALA A 239 6.05 8.04 -14.59
N TYR A 240 5.46 6.85 -14.82
CA TYR A 240 4.74 6.12 -13.78
C TYR A 240 5.67 5.52 -12.73
N GLN A 241 6.84 5.02 -13.17
CA GLN A 241 7.86 4.49 -12.26
C GLN A 241 8.39 5.58 -11.33
N ASP A 242 8.71 6.75 -11.87
CA ASP A 242 9.23 7.90 -11.12
C ASP A 242 8.18 8.40 -10.12
N ALA A 243 6.92 8.52 -10.55
CA ALA A 243 5.80 8.89 -9.67
C ALA A 243 5.62 7.89 -8.51
N ALA A 244 5.72 6.59 -8.78
CA ALA A 244 5.64 5.55 -7.77
C ALA A 244 6.84 5.62 -6.79
N ILE A 245 8.07 5.79 -7.28
CA ILE A 245 9.25 5.95 -6.42
C ILE A 245 9.10 7.18 -5.50
N GLN A 246 8.68 8.31 -6.07
CA GLN A 246 8.45 9.54 -5.32
C GLN A 246 7.40 9.37 -4.21
N ALA A 247 6.27 8.71 -4.51
CA ALA A 247 5.24 8.44 -3.51
C ALA A 247 5.74 7.50 -2.40
N ALA A 248 6.51 6.45 -2.74
CA ALA A 248 7.11 5.55 -1.77
C ALA A 248 8.15 6.25 -0.87
N ASP A 249 8.95 7.14 -1.44
CA ASP A 249 9.90 7.97 -0.69
C ASP A 249 9.19 8.97 0.21
N PHE A 250 8.10 9.59 -0.24
CA PHE A 250 7.28 10.46 0.60
C PHE A 250 6.78 9.73 1.85
N ILE A 251 6.16 8.56 1.67
CA ILE A 251 5.68 7.73 2.78
C ILE A 251 6.82 7.39 3.73
N SER A 252 7.96 6.95 3.19
CA SER A 252 9.11 6.54 3.99
C SER A 252 9.72 7.69 4.80
N ASN A 253 9.77 8.88 4.21
CA ASN A 253 10.46 10.03 4.78
C ASN A 253 9.60 10.83 5.77
N HIS A 254 8.28 10.82 5.60
CA HIS A 254 7.38 11.76 6.30
C HIS A 254 6.27 11.09 7.09
N LEU A 255 5.84 9.89 6.67
CA LEU A 255 4.68 9.21 7.27
C LEU A 255 5.08 8.01 8.12
N MET A 256 6.27 7.45 7.93
CA MET A 256 6.75 6.35 8.76
C MET A 256 7.40 6.86 10.04
N ASN A 257 6.90 6.40 11.20
CA ASN A 257 7.49 6.73 12.50
C ASN A 257 8.69 5.82 12.82
N PHE A 258 9.33 6.05 13.97
CA PHE A 258 10.53 5.31 14.37
C PHE A 258 10.26 3.84 14.74
N GLN A 259 9.01 3.45 14.93
CA GLN A 259 8.58 2.07 15.15
C GLN A 259 8.21 1.35 13.85
N GLY A 260 8.41 1.96 12.68
CA GLY A 260 8.05 1.36 11.38
C GLY A 260 6.56 1.41 11.06
N VAL A 261 5.76 2.14 11.85
CA VAL A 261 4.33 2.31 11.62
C VAL A 261 4.07 3.53 10.75
N ILE A 262 3.20 3.38 9.75
CA ILE A 262 2.83 4.45 8.82
C ILE A 262 1.66 5.24 9.40
N GLN A 263 1.93 6.48 9.79
CA GLN A 263 0.99 7.47 10.32
C GLN A 263 -0.04 7.88 9.27
N ASP A 264 -1.16 8.49 9.68
CA ASP A 264 -2.25 8.79 8.75
C ASP A 264 -1.98 9.97 7.82
N SER A 265 -1.49 11.11 8.33
CA SER A 265 -1.16 12.25 7.48
C SER A 265 -0.11 13.19 8.08
N ILE A 266 0.38 14.10 7.25
CA ILE A 266 1.05 15.34 7.68
C ILE A 266 0.35 16.55 7.06
N ASP A 267 0.36 17.68 7.76
CA ASP A 267 -0.10 18.96 7.21
C ASP A 267 0.93 19.53 6.22
N ALA A 268 0.47 19.90 5.01
CA ALA A 268 1.32 20.36 3.92
C ALA A 268 2.03 21.72 4.18
N SER A 269 1.58 22.49 5.15
CA SER A 269 2.12 23.84 5.46
C SER A 269 3.06 23.82 6.67
N THR A 270 2.80 22.93 7.63
CA THR A 270 3.47 22.89 8.93
C THR A 270 4.32 21.65 9.12
N CYS A 271 4.13 20.61 8.30
CA CYS A 271 4.72 19.28 8.45
C CYS A 271 4.35 18.58 9.75
N THR A 272 3.29 19.04 10.43
CA THR A 272 2.83 18.43 11.67
C THR A 272 2.06 17.15 11.35
N PRO A 273 2.44 15.99 11.93
CA PRO A 273 1.67 14.76 11.79
C PRO A 273 0.27 14.90 12.39
N SER A 274 -0.71 14.20 11.81
CA SER A 274 -2.05 14.11 12.39
C SER A 274 -2.01 13.48 13.79
N ALA A 275 -2.95 13.90 14.64
CA ALA A 275 -3.21 13.23 15.91
C ALA A 275 -3.99 11.91 15.74
N GLU A 276 -4.48 11.63 14.52
CA GLU A 276 -5.19 10.38 14.20
C GLU A 276 -4.29 9.16 14.40
N PRO A 277 -4.83 8.05 14.93
CA PRO A 277 -4.12 6.79 15.03
C PRO A 277 -3.61 6.30 13.67
N ALA A 278 -2.53 5.52 13.67
CA ALA A 278 -2.11 4.82 12.48
C ALA A 278 -3.09 3.69 12.13
N HIS A 279 -3.44 3.57 10.86
CA HIS A 279 -4.36 2.55 10.37
C HIS A 279 -3.64 1.52 9.49
N SER A 280 -4.07 0.26 9.56
CA SER A 280 -3.41 -0.83 8.83
C SER A 280 -3.51 -0.70 7.31
N TYR A 281 -4.50 0.04 6.79
CA TYR A 281 -4.62 0.32 5.35
C TYR A 281 -3.42 1.10 4.79
N ASN A 282 -2.79 1.95 5.60
CA ASN A 282 -1.62 2.73 5.19
C ASN A 282 -0.44 1.79 4.89
N ALA A 283 -0.23 0.81 5.78
CA ALA A 283 0.76 -0.24 5.59
C ALA A 283 0.42 -1.12 4.39
N GLY A 284 -0.84 -1.56 4.27
CA GLY A 284 -1.29 -2.44 3.20
C GLY A 284 -1.08 -1.89 1.78
N LEU A 285 -1.47 -0.63 1.54
CA LEU A 285 -1.25 0.03 0.24
C LEU A 285 0.24 0.21 -0.06
N THR A 286 1.03 0.56 0.97
CA THR A 286 2.48 0.72 0.80
C THR A 286 3.15 -0.61 0.49
N LEU A 287 2.74 -1.71 1.15
CA LEU A 287 3.20 -3.07 0.86
C LEU A 287 2.93 -3.45 -0.60
N GLU A 288 1.70 -3.22 -1.07
CA GLU A 288 1.32 -3.52 -2.45
C GLU A 288 2.17 -2.72 -3.46
N GLY A 289 2.28 -1.42 -3.25
CA GLY A 289 3.06 -0.53 -4.11
C GLY A 289 4.53 -0.92 -4.19
N LEU A 290 5.14 -1.20 -3.04
CA LEU A 290 6.53 -1.66 -2.96
C LEU A 290 6.71 -3.06 -3.58
N ALA A 291 5.72 -3.96 -3.46
CA ALA A 291 5.76 -5.27 -4.10
C ALA A 291 5.85 -5.14 -5.62
N VAL A 292 5.00 -4.29 -6.22
CA VAL A 292 5.03 -4.03 -7.67
C VAL A 292 6.32 -3.31 -8.06
N LEU A 293 6.70 -2.23 -7.35
CA LEU A 293 7.92 -1.48 -7.63
C LEU A 293 9.19 -2.33 -7.55
N SER A 294 9.29 -3.23 -6.55
CA SER A 294 10.45 -4.10 -6.42
C SER A 294 10.61 -5.03 -7.63
N SER A 295 9.50 -5.49 -8.21
CA SER A 295 9.46 -6.32 -9.42
C SER A 295 9.89 -5.51 -10.66
N VAL A 296 9.34 -4.31 -10.83
CA VAL A 296 9.62 -3.43 -11.98
C VAL A 296 11.05 -2.92 -11.96
N THR A 297 11.53 -2.44 -10.81
CA THR A 297 12.83 -1.75 -10.69
C THR A 297 14.00 -2.69 -10.39
N ARG A 298 13.73 -3.87 -9.83
CA ARG A 298 14.74 -4.79 -9.26
C ARG A 298 15.68 -4.12 -8.27
N ASN A 299 15.22 -3.05 -7.61
CA ASN A 299 16.02 -2.25 -6.70
C ASN A 299 16.11 -2.93 -5.31
N ALA A 300 17.33 -3.29 -4.90
CA ALA A 300 17.59 -3.98 -3.63
C ALA A 300 17.14 -3.18 -2.40
N THR A 301 17.22 -1.85 -2.44
CA THR A 301 16.75 -0.98 -1.35
C THR A 301 15.23 -1.03 -1.21
N ILE A 302 14.49 -0.99 -2.32
CA ILE A 302 13.02 -1.13 -2.32
C ILE A 302 12.64 -2.51 -1.78
N SER A 303 13.32 -3.57 -2.23
CA SER A 303 13.10 -4.93 -1.75
C SER A 303 13.37 -5.08 -0.25
N GLN A 304 14.42 -4.43 0.28
CA GLN A 304 14.70 -4.45 1.71
C GLN A 304 13.67 -3.67 2.52
N ARG A 305 13.23 -2.50 2.04
CA ARG A 305 12.15 -1.71 2.66
C ARG A 305 10.85 -2.50 2.73
N LEU A 306 10.49 -3.19 1.64
CA LEU A 306 9.32 -4.06 1.59
C LEU A 306 9.38 -5.16 2.66
N ARG A 307 10.52 -5.85 2.78
CA ARG A 307 10.68 -6.92 3.78
C ARG A 307 10.56 -6.42 5.22
N ASN A 308 11.16 -5.27 5.52
CA ASN A 308 11.02 -4.66 6.85
C ASN A 308 9.56 -4.32 7.13
N LEU A 309 8.90 -3.66 6.17
CA LEU A 309 7.50 -3.28 6.33
C LEU A 309 6.58 -4.49 6.52
N ILE A 310 6.86 -5.63 5.89
CA ILE A 310 6.10 -6.87 6.12
C ILE A 310 6.18 -7.29 7.59
N LEU A 311 7.39 -7.32 8.17
CA LEU A 311 7.59 -7.70 9.57
C LEU A 311 6.90 -6.71 10.51
N ASP A 312 7.10 -5.41 10.29
CA ASP A 312 6.49 -4.35 11.11
C ASP A 312 4.96 -4.43 11.01
N THR A 313 4.43 -4.71 9.81
CA THR A 313 2.97 -4.75 9.59
C THR A 313 2.32 -5.96 10.27
N VAL A 314 2.92 -7.14 10.07
CA VAL A 314 2.37 -8.42 10.52
C VAL A 314 2.59 -8.66 12.03
N SER A 315 3.52 -7.93 12.66
CA SER A 315 3.76 -7.99 14.11
C SER A 315 3.14 -6.83 14.90
N SER A 316 2.58 -5.83 14.23
CA SER A 316 2.01 -4.64 14.88
C SER A 316 0.81 -4.97 15.75
N ASN A 317 0.85 -4.53 17.01
CA ASN A 317 -0.29 -4.61 17.94
C ASN A 317 -1.25 -3.42 17.81
N ALA A 318 -1.04 -2.52 16.84
CA ALA A 318 -1.93 -1.38 16.63
C ALA A 318 -3.28 -1.78 16.01
N TRP A 319 -3.34 -2.96 15.37
CA TRP A 319 -4.54 -3.42 14.64
C TRP A 319 -4.77 -4.93 14.74
N GLN A 320 -4.12 -5.63 15.67
CA GLN A 320 -4.35 -7.05 15.92
C GLN A 320 -3.80 -7.43 17.29
N ASP A 321 -4.30 -8.54 17.82
CA ASP A 321 -3.73 -9.19 18.99
C ASP A 321 -2.74 -10.29 18.57
N ASN A 322 -2.23 -11.02 19.55
CA ASN A 322 -1.34 -12.16 19.34
C ASN A 322 -1.97 -13.31 18.51
N ASP A 323 -3.30 -13.34 18.40
CA ASP A 323 -4.02 -14.30 17.55
C ASP A 323 -3.84 -14.03 16.04
N GLY A 324 -3.28 -12.87 15.70
CA GLY A 324 -2.98 -12.45 14.34
C GLY A 324 -4.20 -12.03 13.54
N ILE A 325 -5.40 -11.96 14.12
CA ILE A 325 -6.60 -11.53 13.39
C ILE A 325 -6.63 -10.00 13.37
N ILE A 326 -6.73 -9.42 12.18
CA ILE A 326 -6.79 -7.97 12.03
C ILE A 326 -8.11 -7.44 12.60
N GLU A 327 -7.99 -6.54 13.57
CA GLU A 327 -9.05 -5.82 14.26
C GLU A 327 -8.64 -4.35 14.41
N ASN A 328 -8.88 -3.57 13.36
CA ASN A 328 -8.73 -2.11 13.37
C ASN A 328 -9.84 -1.50 14.23
N GLY A 329 -9.66 -1.38 15.55
CA GLY A 329 -10.66 -0.94 16.55
C GLY A 329 -11.26 0.47 16.40
N GLY A 330 -11.54 0.93 15.17
CA GLY A 330 -12.11 2.22 14.77
C GLY A 330 -13.01 2.13 13.52
N SER A 331 -12.96 3.15 12.65
CA SER A 331 -13.91 3.44 11.56
C SER A 331 -13.85 2.56 10.30
N GLU A 332 -12.79 1.77 10.12
CA GLU A 332 -12.66 0.80 9.02
C GLU A 332 -12.35 -0.59 9.61
N LEU A 333 -13.38 -1.41 9.77
CA LEU A 333 -13.24 -2.77 10.26
C LEU A 333 -12.75 -3.70 9.12
N GLY A 334 -11.71 -4.49 9.40
CA GLY A 334 -11.09 -5.43 8.47
C GLY A 334 -9.72 -4.98 7.92
N GLY A 335 -8.95 -5.92 7.36
CA GLY A 335 -7.56 -5.75 6.94
C GLY A 335 -7.31 -5.87 5.43
N GLN A 336 -8.31 -5.55 4.60
CA GLN A 336 -8.29 -5.81 3.16
C GLN A 336 -7.00 -5.38 2.45
N TYR A 337 -6.50 -4.17 2.69
CA TYR A 337 -5.31 -3.65 2.03
C TYR A 337 -4.04 -4.37 2.49
N VAL A 338 -3.96 -4.76 3.76
CA VAL A 338 -2.84 -5.57 4.27
C VAL A 338 -2.83 -6.91 3.56
N VAL A 339 -3.98 -7.60 3.53
CA VAL A 339 -4.09 -8.91 2.86
C VAL A 339 -3.78 -8.79 1.37
N ARG A 340 -4.26 -7.74 0.71
CA ARG A 340 -4.00 -7.47 -0.70
C ARG A 340 -2.54 -7.17 -0.99
N GLY A 341 -1.88 -6.35 -0.16
CA GLY A 341 -0.46 -6.07 -0.28
C GLY A 341 0.40 -7.31 -0.06
N LEU A 342 0.07 -8.12 0.94
CA LEU A 342 0.75 -9.40 1.18
C LEU A 342 0.51 -10.40 0.04
N ALA A 343 -0.70 -10.46 -0.51
CA ALA A 343 -1.01 -11.29 -1.68
C ALA A 343 -0.21 -10.84 -2.91
N ALA A 344 -0.03 -9.53 -3.11
CA ALA A 344 0.81 -9.00 -4.18
C ALA A 344 2.27 -9.46 -4.01
N VAL A 345 2.81 -9.50 -2.78
CA VAL A 345 4.14 -10.06 -2.50
C VAL A 345 4.16 -11.56 -2.75
N TYR A 346 3.18 -12.32 -2.24
CA TYR A 346 3.09 -13.76 -2.43
C TYR A 346 3.13 -14.11 -3.92
N ASN A 347 2.38 -13.41 -4.76
CA ASN A 347 2.26 -13.75 -6.17
C ASN A 347 3.50 -13.42 -7.04
N ARG A 348 4.55 -12.79 -6.49
CA ARG A 348 5.80 -12.53 -7.24
C ARG A 348 6.72 -13.75 -7.25
N ASN A 349 7.29 -14.06 -8.41
CA ASN A 349 8.27 -15.14 -8.57
C ASN A 349 9.57 -14.92 -7.78
N SER A 350 9.91 -13.67 -7.51
CA SER A 350 11.10 -13.28 -6.74
C SER A 350 10.94 -13.49 -5.22
N THR A 351 9.74 -13.85 -4.74
CA THR A 351 9.47 -14.01 -3.31
C THR A 351 10.03 -15.34 -2.79
N PRO A 352 10.98 -15.30 -1.84
CA PRO A 352 11.57 -16.49 -1.24
C PRO A 352 10.54 -17.39 -0.54
N SER A 353 10.84 -18.68 -0.41
CA SER A 353 9.91 -19.68 0.13
C SER A 353 9.56 -19.48 1.61
N ASP A 354 10.50 -19.03 2.43
CA ASP A 354 10.28 -18.68 3.85
C ASP A 354 9.29 -17.51 3.97
N LEU A 355 9.53 -16.42 3.24
CA LEU A 355 8.61 -15.28 3.19
C LEU A 355 7.24 -15.66 2.60
N ARG A 356 7.21 -16.48 1.56
CA ARG A 356 5.98 -16.99 0.94
C ARG A 356 5.15 -17.80 1.94
N ASN A 357 5.78 -18.66 2.73
CA ASN A 357 5.09 -19.44 3.77
C ASN A 357 4.61 -18.57 4.92
N TYR A 358 5.42 -17.61 5.38
CA TYR A 358 5.02 -16.64 6.41
C TYR A 358 3.77 -15.84 5.99
N ILE A 359 3.75 -15.35 4.75
CA ILE A 359 2.59 -14.65 4.19
C ILE A 359 1.38 -15.58 4.08
N LYS A 360 1.59 -16.81 3.57
CA LYS A 360 0.53 -17.82 3.42
C LYS A 360 -0.16 -18.07 4.76
N ASP A 361 0.62 -18.29 5.81
CA ASP A 361 0.11 -18.59 7.14
C ASP A 361 -0.70 -17.40 7.69
N TYR A 362 -0.21 -16.17 7.53
CA TYR A 362 -0.92 -14.97 7.98
C TYR A 362 -2.22 -14.70 7.20
N ILE A 363 -2.23 -14.88 5.87
CA ILE A 363 -3.47 -14.80 5.07
C ILE A 363 -4.42 -15.94 5.47
N GLY A 364 -3.90 -17.12 5.78
CA GLY A 364 -4.68 -18.26 6.26
C GLY A 364 -5.41 -17.98 7.57
N VAL A 365 -4.79 -17.26 8.51
CA VAL A 365 -5.45 -16.76 9.73
C VAL A 365 -6.68 -15.92 9.37
N GLN A 366 -6.50 -14.92 8.49
CA GLN A 366 -7.61 -14.03 8.10
C GLN A 366 -8.72 -14.80 7.39
N TYR A 367 -8.36 -15.69 6.46
CA TYR A 367 -9.30 -16.49 5.68
C TYR A 367 -10.18 -17.36 6.58
N ASN A 368 -9.56 -18.07 7.51
CA ASN A 368 -10.27 -18.92 8.45
C ASN A 368 -11.11 -18.11 9.45
N ALA A 369 -10.65 -16.93 9.87
CA ALA A 369 -11.40 -16.03 10.72
C ALA A 369 -12.68 -15.52 10.03
N VAL A 370 -12.59 -15.08 8.77
CA VAL A 370 -13.75 -14.66 7.95
C VAL A 370 -14.79 -15.76 7.87
N LEU A 371 -14.38 -16.97 7.47
CA LEU A 371 -15.30 -18.08 7.29
C LEU A 371 -15.95 -18.57 8.60
N LYS A 372 -15.17 -18.62 9.68
CA LYS A 372 -15.63 -19.20 10.95
C LYS A 372 -16.40 -18.21 11.80
N ASN A 373 -15.93 -16.96 11.88
CA ASN A 373 -16.39 -16.00 12.88
C ASN A 373 -17.27 -14.89 12.28
N ALA A 374 -17.12 -14.62 10.99
CA ALA A 374 -17.72 -13.43 10.34
C ALA A 374 -18.61 -13.78 9.15
N THR A 375 -19.09 -15.02 9.03
CA THR A 375 -19.99 -15.43 7.94
C THR A 375 -21.41 -15.64 8.48
N GLU A 376 -22.40 -14.98 7.89
CA GLU A 376 -23.81 -15.26 8.20
C GLU A 376 -24.14 -16.70 7.79
N GLN A 377 -24.70 -17.45 8.74
CA GLN A 377 -24.88 -18.89 8.61
C GLN A 377 -25.67 -19.28 7.35
N GLY A 378 -25.09 -20.16 6.53
CA GLY A 378 -25.75 -20.68 5.33
C GLY A 378 -25.85 -19.67 4.18
N SER A 379 -25.08 -18.59 4.24
CA SER A 379 -25.06 -17.52 3.23
C SER A 379 -23.64 -17.24 2.73
N SER A 380 -23.54 -16.34 1.74
CA SER A 380 -22.28 -15.73 1.28
C SER A 380 -22.18 -14.26 1.72
N VAL A 381 -22.71 -13.93 2.90
CA VAL A 381 -22.65 -12.59 3.51
C VAL A 381 -21.62 -12.58 4.63
N TYR A 382 -20.66 -11.65 4.55
CA TYR A 382 -19.50 -11.55 5.41
C TYR A 382 -19.47 -10.22 6.19
N GLY A 383 -19.05 -10.29 7.45
CA GLY A 383 -19.02 -9.18 8.39
C GLY A 383 -17.70 -8.44 8.39
N ALA A 384 -17.73 -7.21 8.91
CA ALA A 384 -16.57 -6.32 8.94
C ALA A 384 -15.57 -6.69 10.05
N SER A 385 -16.05 -7.27 11.16
CA SER A 385 -15.20 -7.81 12.24
C SER A 385 -14.90 -9.28 11.99
N TRP A 386 -13.64 -9.60 11.69
CA TRP A 386 -13.21 -10.99 11.47
C TRP A 386 -13.03 -11.79 12.77
N LYS A 387 -13.04 -11.13 13.94
CA LYS A 387 -13.19 -11.80 15.24
C LYS A 387 -14.64 -12.18 15.54
N GLY A 388 -15.58 -11.72 14.74
CA GLY A 388 -17.01 -11.91 14.91
C GLY A 388 -17.67 -10.85 15.80
N PRO A 389 -18.96 -11.04 16.14
CA PRO A 389 -19.83 -12.14 15.68
C PRO A 389 -20.17 -12.04 14.17
N PRO A 390 -20.80 -13.08 13.59
CA PRO A 390 -21.33 -13.02 12.24
C PRO A 390 -22.23 -11.80 12.00
N PRO A 391 -22.26 -11.26 10.76
CA PRO A 391 -23.13 -10.14 10.43
C PRO A 391 -24.60 -10.53 10.55
N SER A 392 -25.45 -9.57 10.87
CA SER A 392 -26.92 -9.71 10.86
C SER A 392 -27.57 -9.19 9.58
N ALA A 393 -26.81 -8.53 8.72
CA ALA A 393 -27.25 -7.96 7.45
C ALA A 393 -26.06 -7.75 6.52
N PHE A 394 -26.36 -7.63 5.22
CA PHE A 394 -25.37 -7.25 4.23
C PHE A 394 -24.91 -5.81 4.42
N SER A 395 -23.60 -5.58 4.27
CA SER A 395 -22.99 -4.25 4.13
C SER A 395 -21.98 -4.32 2.99
N SER A 396 -22.09 -3.43 2.00
CA SER A 396 -21.20 -3.46 0.84
C SER A 396 -19.73 -3.27 1.23
N GLU A 397 -19.47 -2.42 2.24
CA GLU A 397 -18.14 -2.20 2.80
C GLU A 397 -17.57 -3.46 3.46
N ALA A 398 -18.33 -4.06 4.38
CA ALA A 398 -17.93 -5.27 5.10
C ALA A 398 -17.65 -6.44 4.15
N GLN A 399 -18.58 -6.65 3.21
CA GLN A 399 -18.52 -7.70 2.21
C GLN A 399 -17.28 -7.53 1.32
N THR A 400 -17.06 -6.32 0.81
CA THR A 400 -15.89 -6.01 -0.02
C THR A 400 -14.60 -6.24 0.77
N ASN A 401 -14.54 -5.87 2.05
CA ASN A 401 -13.34 -6.11 2.85
C ASN A 401 -13.02 -7.61 3.01
N ALA A 402 -14.05 -8.43 3.26
CA ALA A 402 -13.89 -9.87 3.39
C ALA A 402 -13.50 -10.56 2.07
N LEU A 403 -14.07 -10.11 0.94
CA LEU A 403 -13.77 -10.67 -0.39
C LEU A 403 -12.29 -10.61 -0.75
N SER A 404 -11.58 -9.54 -0.35
CA SER A 404 -10.13 -9.44 -0.56
C SER A 404 -9.37 -10.61 0.07
N VAL A 405 -9.85 -11.13 1.20
CA VAL A 405 -9.25 -12.30 1.86
C VAL A 405 -9.57 -13.59 1.12
N LEU A 406 -10.83 -13.77 0.75
CA LEU A 406 -11.31 -14.96 0.05
C LEU A 406 -10.61 -15.14 -1.30
N ILE A 407 -10.40 -14.04 -2.04
CA ILE A 407 -9.70 -14.05 -3.33
C ILE A 407 -8.19 -14.25 -3.14
N ALA A 408 -7.58 -13.57 -2.16
CA ALA A 408 -6.15 -13.76 -1.84
C ALA A 408 -5.82 -15.20 -1.46
N ALA A 409 -6.79 -15.94 -0.91
CA ALA A 409 -6.61 -17.34 -0.55
C ALA A 409 -6.61 -18.30 -1.76
N ILE A 410 -7.22 -17.96 -2.89
CA ILE A 410 -7.33 -18.84 -4.08
C ILE A 410 -5.97 -19.40 -4.55
N PRO A 411 -4.93 -18.57 -4.78
CA PRO A 411 -3.65 -19.06 -5.30
C PRO A 411 -2.78 -19.76 -4.24
N LEU A 412 -3.11 -19.64 -2.95
CA LEU A 412 -2.26 -20.17 -1.88
C LEU A 412 -2.15 -21.70 -2.01
N ARG A 413 -0.93 -22.21 -2.15
CA ARG A 413 -0.66 -23.65 -2.21
C ARG A 413 -0.11 -24.13 -0.87
N ASN A 414 -0.55 -25.31 -0.44
CA ASN A 414 0.17 -26.04 0.58
C ASN A 414 1.38 -26.65 -0.12
N ASP A 415 2.57 -26.11 0.16
CA ASP A 415 3.84 -26.68 -0.30
C ASP A 415 4.13 -27.99 0.46
N THR A 416 3.27 -28.98 0.25
CA THR A 416 3.55 -30.40 0.41
C THR A 416 3.30 -31.05 -0.93
N PHE A 417 4.11 -30.69 -1.93
CA PHE A 417 4.28 -31.54 -3.10
C PHE A 417 5.28 -32.64 -2.70
N PRO A 418 4.85 -33.92 -2.56
CA PRO A 418 5.81 -35.00 -2.68
C PRO A 418 6.39 -34.92 -4.09
N SER A 419 7.72 -34.99 -4.22
CA SER A 419 8.37 -35.21 -5.51
C SER A 419 7.65 -36.36 -6.21
N GLY A 420 6.87 -36.03 -7.23
CA GLY A 420 6.11 -36.99 -8.00
C GLY A 420 7.08 -37.95 -8.67
N GLY A 421 7.23 -39.13 -8.08
CA GLY A 421 7.86 -40.27 -8.73
C GLY A 421 6.99 -40.65 -9.93
N SER A 422 7.48 -40.32 -11.12
CA SER A 422 7.00 -40.92 -12.35
C SER A 422 7.34 -42.42 -12.32
N VAL A 423 6.32 -43.24 -12.06
CA VAL A 423 6.39 -44.70 -12.25
C VAL A 423 6.45 -44.95 -13.75
N GLY A 424 7.60 -45.41 -14.24
CA GLY A 424 7.77 -46.09 -15.52
C GLY A 424 8.26 -47.51 -15.26
N PRO A 425 7.77 -48.53 -15.99
CA PRO A 425 8.11 -49.93 -15.73
C PRO A 425 9.47 -50.32 -16.34
N ASP A 426 10.14 -51.23 -15.63
CA ASP A 426 11.25 -52.09 -16.06
C ASP A 426 12.63 -51.47 -16.38
N GLY A 427 13.56 -51.66 -15.42
CA GLY A 427 15.02 -51.56 -15.59
C GLY A 427 15.77 -52.18 -14.40
N PRO A 428 16.90 -52.89 -14.61
CA PRO A 428 17.45 -53.87 -13.65
C PRO A 428 18.19 -53.21 -12.45
N PRO A 429 18.42 -53.97 -11.35
CA PRO A 429 18.80 -53.39 -10.07
C PRO A 429 20.22 -52.82 -10.10
N LYS A 430 20.37 -51.55 -9.66
CA LYS A 430 21.67 -50.91 -9.42
C LYS A 430 22.06 -51.04 -7.95
N PHE A 431 23.32 -51.42 -7.79
CA PHE A 431 24.09 -51.64 -6.56
C PHE A 431 24.02 -50.49 -5.55
N ASP A 432 24.06 -50.85 -4.27
CA ASP A 432 24.25 -49.97 -3.12
C ASP A 432 25.61 -49.25 -3.17
N ASP A 433 25.60 -47.91 -3.12
CA ASP A 433 26.81 -47.11 -2.89
C ASP A 433 27.07 -46.91 -1.37
N PRO A 434 28.34 -46.80 -0.94
CA PRO A 434 28.69 -46.69 0.48
C PRO A 434 28.45 -45.27 1.06
N PRO A 435 28.36 -45.13 2.39
CA PRO A 435 28.04 -43.85 3.03
C PRO A 435 29.19 -42.84 2.91
N VAL A 436 28.87 -41.64 2.43
CA VAL A 436 29.78 -40.48 2.39
C VAL A 436 30.03 -39.94 3.81
N PRO A 437 31.29 -39.70 4.23
CA PRO A 437 31.60 -39.23 5.57
C PRO A 437 31.28 -37.74 5.75
N LYS A 438 30.54 -37.41 6.82
CA LYS A 438 30.27 -36.03 7.25
C LYS A 438 31.55 -35.39 7.77
N LYS A 439 31.96 -34.24 7.21
CA LYS A 439 33.07 -33.42 7.73
C LYS A 439 32.70 -32.84 9.10
N PRO A 440 33.58 -32.89 10.12
CA PRO A 440 33.32 -32.27 11.41
C PRO A 440 33.43 -30.74 11.32
N LEU A 441 32.50 -30.04 11.96
CA LEU A 441 32.54 -28.58 12.11
C LEU A 441 33.70 -28.16 13.02
N ASN A 442 34.51 -27.20 12.55
CA ASN A 442 35.64 -26.64 13.29
C ASN A 442 35.16 -25.68 14.38
N VAL A 443 34.69 -26.25 15.50
CA VAL A 443 34.23 -25.52 16.70
C VAL A 443 35.28 -24.51 17.21
N GLY A 444 36.58 -24.78 17.02
CA GLY A 444 37.67 -23.89 17.43
C GLY A 444 37.66 -22.52 16.75
N ALA A 445 37.23 -22.42 15.49
CA ALA A 445 37.18 -21.13 14.77
C ALA A 445 36.03 -20.24 15.28
N ILE A 446 34.92 -20.86 15.66
CA ILE A 446 33.73 -20.16 16.19
C ILE A 446 34.02 -19.64 17.60
N VAL A 447 34.66 -20.45 18.45
CA VAL A 447 35.02 -20.04 19.81
C VAL A 447 36.10 -18.94 19.79
N GLY A 448 37.09 -19.01 18.89
CA GLY A 448 38.11 -17.99 18.75
C GLY A 448 37.56 -16.61 18.33
N GLY A 449 36.56 -16.58 17.44
CA GLY A 449 35.91 -15.34 16.99
C GLY A 449 35.11 -14.65 18.11
N VAL A 450 34.40 -15.40 18.93
CA VAL A 450 33.58 -14.85 20.03
C VAL A 450 34.47 -14.27 21.13
N VAL A 451 35.55 -14.97 21.50
CA VAL A 451 36.48 -14.48 22.53
C VAL A 451 37.24 -13.24 22.06
N GLY A 452 37.65 -13.19 20.78
CA GLY A 452 38.29 -12.02 20.19
C GLY A 452 37.36 -10.80 20.12
N GLY A 453 36.08 -11.01 19.76
CA GLY A 453 35.07 -9.95 19.73
C GLY A 453 34.79 -9.34 21.11
N LEU A 454 34.66 -10.18 22.13
CA LEU A 454 34.43 -9.73 23.51
C LEU A 454 35.62 -8.94 24.07
N ALA A 455 36.85 -9.35 23.76
CA ALA A 455 38.05 -8.61 24.15
C ALA A 455 38.10 -7.21 23.51
N LEU A 456 37.71 -7.09 22.23
CA LEU A 456 37.70 -5.82 21.52
C LEU A 456 36.64 -4.85 22.07
N VAL A 457 35.45 -5.36 22.41
CA VAL A 457 34.39 -4.57 23.07
C VAL A 457 34.84 -4.08 24.45
N ALA A 458 35.51 -4.92 25.24
CA ALA A 458 36.03 -4.53 26.54
C ALA A 458 37.09 -3.42 26.45
N ILE A 459 37.97 -3.48 25.44
CA ILE A 459 38.99 -2.45 25.19
C ILE A 459 38.33 -1.12 24.79
N VAL A 460 37.33 -1.14 23.91
CA VAL A 460 36.61 0.08 23.49
C VAL A 460 35.91 0.73 24.68
N LEU A 461 35.26 -0.06 25.54
CA LEU A 461 34.63 0.44 26.76
C LEU A 461 35.65 1.04 27.74
N ALA A 462 36.82 0.40 27.91
CA ALA A 462 37.87 0.93 28.76
C ALA A 462 38.41 2.27 28.25
N VAL A 463 38.65 2.40 26.94
CA VAL A 463 39.10 3.65 26.30
C VAL A 463 38.04 4.75 26.45
N PHE A 464 36.77 4.42 26.24
CA PHE A 464 35.66 5.37 26.41
C PHE A 464 35.54 5.88 27.86
N LEU A 465 35.67 4.99 28.84
CA LEU A 465 35.64 5.37 30.26
C LEU A 465 36.84 6.23 30.67
N ILE A 466 38.04 5.94 30.15
CA ILE A 466 39.24 6.76 30.40
C ILE A 466 39.07 8.15 29.76
N TRP A 467 38.54 8.23 28.54
CA TRP A 467 38.27 9.49 27.86
C TRP A 467 37.24 10.34 28.61
N ARG A 468 36.14 9.72 29.07
CA ARG A 468 35.11 10.38 29.88
C ARG A 468 35.65 10.90 31.22
N ARG A 469 36.53 10.13 31.88
CA ARG A 469 37.20 10.56 33.12
C ARG A 469 38.14 11.75 32.89
N ARG A 470 38.86 11.80 31.76
CA ARG A 470 39.73 12.93 31.40
C ARG A 470 38.95 14.20 31.06
N GLN A 471 37.81 14.08 30.37
CA GLN A 471 36.91 15.20 30.07
C GLN A 471 36.34 15.86 31.34
N LEU A 472 36.08 15.08 32.40
CA LEU A 472 35.59 15.61 33.68
C LEU A 472 36.71 16.27 34.50
N GLY A 473 37.97 15.84 34.36
CA GLY A 473 39.12 16.48 35.01
C GLY A 473 39.45 17.88 34.47
N HIS A 474 39.21 18.13 33.18
CA HIS A 474 39.45 19.47 32.59
C HIS A 474 38.43 20.54 32.99
N ARG A 475 37.27 20.15 33.57
CA ARG A 475 36.28 21.13 34.06
C ARG A 475 36.60 21.68 35.44
N TYR A 476 37.52 21.08 36.19
CA TYR A 476 37.90 21.56 37.53
C TYR A 476 39.01 22.62 37.53
N THR A 477 39.77 22.77 36.44
CA THR A 477 40.92 23.70 36.38
C THR A 477 40.56 25.09 35.84
N ASN A 478 39.43 25.24 35.12
CA ASN A 478 39.01 26.53 34.56
C ASN A 478 38.20 27.41 35.51
N ASN A 479 37.74 26.90 36.65
CA ASN A 479 36.92 27.69 37.61
C ASN A 479 37.75 28.48 38.64
N TYR A 480 39.07 28.51 38.54
CA TYR A 480 39.93 29.23 39.51
C TYR A 480 40.52 30.55 39.01
N LEU A 481 40.21 30.98 37.78
CA LEU A 481 40.79 32.20 37.19
C LEU A 481 39.78 33.31 36.85
N ASP A 482 38.51 33.22 37.26
CA ASP A 482 37.50 34.23 36.95
C ASP A 482 36.86 34.90 38.19
N HIS A 483 37.64 35.04 39.27
CA HIS A 483 37.22 35.80 40.46
C HIS A 483 38.26 36.86 40.81
N SER A 484 38.37 37.88 39.97
CA SER A 484 39.06 39.14 40.29
C SER A 484 38.61 40.28 39.38
N ARG A 485 37.44 40.89 39.66
CA ARG A 485 37.26 42.35 39.55
C ARG A 485 35.92 42.82 40.17
N PRO A 486 35.92 43.90 40.99
CA PRO A 486 34.71 44.44 41.63
C PRO A 486 34.24 45.77 41.01
N GLN A 487 32.92 45.99 40.92
CA GLN A 487 32.18 47.26 40.81
C GLN A 487 30.75 46.93 40.35
N GLU A 488 29.64 47.55 40.75
CA GLU A 488 29.35 48.71 41.59
C GLU A 488 27.83 48.68 41.87
N ARG A 489 27.42 49.21 43.04
CA ARG A 489 26.00 49.44 43.37
C ARG A 489 25.42 50.52 42.48
N GLN A 490 24.19 50.32 42.01
CA GLN A 490 23.24 51.42 41.84
C GLN A 490 21.81 50.96 42.14
N GLU A 491 21.31 51.45 43.29
CA GLU A 491 19.91 51.64 43.64
C GLU A 491 19.37 52.85 42.87
N MET A 492 18.18 52.75 42.26
CA MET A 492 17.16 53.81 42.37
C MET A 492 15.79 53.36 41.85
N ASP A 493 14.80 53.77 42.63
CA ASP A 493 13.34 53.67 42.49
C ASP A 493 12.76 54.10 41.13
N HIS A 494 11.62 53.50 40.74
CA HIS A 494 10.35 54.25 40.71
C HIS A 494 9.09 53.38 40.47
N THR A 495 8.16 53.59 41.39
CA THR A 495 6.71 53.39 41.49
C THR A 495 5.81 53.33 40.23
N LEU A 496 4.90 52.34 40.26
CA LEU A 496 3.43 52.36 40.03
C LEU A 496 2.80 53.19 38.88
N GLN A 497 2.10 52.49 37.96
CA GLN A 497 0.64 52.65 37.80
C GLN A 497 -0.01 51.44 37.10
N LEU A 498 -1.16 51.01 37.64
CA LEU A 498 -2.07 49.97 37.16
C LEU A 498 -2.82 50.37 35.89
N ASN A 499 -3.15 49.40 35.02
CA ASN A 499 -4.56 49.07 34.75
C ASN A 499 -4.78 47.76 33.99
N ALA A 500 -5.65 46.93 34.59
CA ALA A 500 -6.61 45.97 34.01
C ALA A 500 -6.11 44.86 33.06
N SER A 501 -6.67 43.66 33.01
CA SER A 501 -7.60 42.88 33.83
C SER A 501 -7.67 41.55 33.05
N PHE A 502 -7.27 40.43 33.63
CA PHE A 502 -7.70 39.10 33.18
C PHE A 502 -7.69 38.18 34.39
N SER A 503 -8.88 37.76 34.79
CA SER A 503 -9.13 36.79 35.86
C SER A 503 -8.81 35.37 35.38
N ASP A 504 -7.94 34.70 36.15
CA ASP A 504 -8.02 33.34 36.72
C ASP A 504 -8.82 32.27 35.94
N VAL A 505 -8.36 31.02 35.82
CA VAL A 505 -8.11 30.11 36.97
C VAL A 505 -7.03 29.06 36.65
N THR A 506 -5.96 29.13 37.45
CA THR A 506 -5.32 28.07 38.25
C THR A 506 -5.10 26.66 37.65
N THR A 507 -3.84 26.41 37.32
CA THR A 507 -3.15 25.12 37.36
C THR A 507 -2.86 24.70 38.81
N GLN A 508 -3.14 23.44 39.16
CA GLN A 508 -2.46 22.75 40.24
C GLN A 508 -1.82 21.45 39.73
N ASN A 509 -0.52 21.35 40.02
CA ASN A 509 0.34 20.21 39.84
C ASN A 509 -0.07 19.03 40.72
N LEU A 510 0.11 17.80 40.23
CA LEU A 510 0.66 16.71 41.04
C LEU A 510 1.34 15.65 40.15
N GLN A 511 2.62 15.43 40.42
CA GLN A 511 3.46 14.38 39.88
C GLN A 511 3.17 13.03 40.56
N GLY A 512 3.28 11.94 39.79
CA GLY A 512 3.85 10.67 40.27
C GLY A 512 2.92 9.45 40.37
N PHE A 513 3.47 8.30 39.95
CA PHE A 513 3.09 6.90 40.18
C PHE A 513 2.30 6.11 39.10
N THR A 514 3.08 5.33 38.34
CA THR A 514 3.02 3.87 38.10
C THR A 514 1.71 3.14 37.77
N ASN A 515 1.77 2.36 36.67
CA ASN A 515 1.17 1.04 36.41
C ASN A 515 -0.19 0.70 37.04
N GLY A 516 -1.22 0.57 36.19
CA GLY A 516 -2.45 -0.12 36.54
C GLY A 516 -3.27 -0.50 35.30
N ARG A 517 -3.43 -1.81 35.08
CA ARG A 517 -4.42 -2.41 34.17
C ARG A 517 -5.78 -1.74 34.36
N TYR A 518 -6.45 -1.34 33.28
CA TYR A 518 -7.89 -1.10 33.32
C TYR A 518 -8.65 -2.11 32.47
N ARG A 519 -9.53 -2.79 33.20
CA ARG A 519 -10.45 -3.84 32.82
C ARG A 519 -11.72 -3.19 32.29
N GLU A 520 -12.10 -3.65 31.11
CA GLU A 520 -13.47 -3.85 30.61
C GLU A 520 -14.62 -3.34 31.51
N LYS A 521 -15.41 -2.41 30.97
CA LYS A 521 -16.81 -2.23 31.37
C LYS A 521 -17.71 -2.42 30.16
N ARG A 522 -18.41 -3.56 30.18
CA ARG A 522 -19.67 -3.82 29.47
C ARG A 522 -20.58 -2.58 29.50
N LEU A 523 -21.05 -2.17 28.33
CA LEU A 523 -22.33 -1.47 28.19
C LEU A 523 -23.34 -2.46 27.63
N THR A 524 -24.19 -2.93 28.52
CA THR A 524 -25.38 -3.72 28.24
C THR A 524 -26.43 -2.90 27.50
N ARG A 525 -26.96 -3.51 26.43
CA ARG A 525 -28.41 -3.66 26.16
C ARG A 525 -29.21 -2.35 26.08
N PHE A 526 -29.44 -1.86 24.86
CA PHE A 526 -30.68 -1.16 24.52
C PHE A 526 -31.53 -2.05 23.63
N VAL A 527 -32.64 -2.52 24.20
CA VAL A 527 -33.78 -3.11 23.52
C VAL A 527 -34.62 -1.95 23.02
N ALA A 528 -34.92 -1.89 21.72
CA ALA A 528 -36.02 -1.09 21.18
C ALA A 528 -37.18 -2.06 20.86
N PRO A 529 -38.44 -1.71 21.19
CA PRO A 529 -39.54 -2.66 21.24
C PRO A 529 -40.12 -2.96 19.86
N GLU A 530 -40.44 -4.24 19.64
CA GLU A 530 -41.44 -4.65 18.66
C GLU A 530 -42.85 -4.39 19.18
N THR A 531 -43.71 -3.98 18.25
CA THR A 531 -45.13 -4.35 18.01
C THR A 531 -46.07 -3.14 17.89
N PHE A 532 -46.70 -3.00 16.72
CA PHE A 532 -48.13 -3.30 16.57
C PHE A 532 -48.51 -3.53 15.10
N THR A 533 -49.27 -4.60 14.90
CA THR A 533 -49.88 -5.07 13.66
C THR A 533 -51.24 -4.41 13.38
N SER A 534 -51.52 -4.26 12.08
CA SER A 534 -52.82 -4.26 11.38
C SER A 534 -53.87 -3.19 11.71
N LEU A 535 -54.33 -2.49 10.66
CA LEU A 535 -55.71 -2.64 10.16
C LEU A 535 -55.88 -2.04 8.75
N SER A 536 -56.78 -2.69 8.04
CA SER A 536 -57.14 -2.52 6.64
C SER A 536 -58.18 -1.42 6.41
N SER A 537 -58.45 -1.19 5.11
CA SER A 537 -59.65 -0.59 4.51
C SER A 537 -59.53 0.88 4.07
N GLY A 538 -59.87 1.14 2.81
CA GLY A 538 -60.03 2.51 2.32
C GLY A 538 -60.02 2.72 0.81
N ARG A 539 -60.73 1.87 0.07
CA ARG A 539 -61.07 2.06 -1.35
C ARG A 539 -61.77 3.42 -1.55
N SER A 540 -61.30 4.25 -2.49
CA SER A 540 -62.19 5.14 -3.26
C SER A 540 -61.65 5.40 -4.67
N LYS A 541 -62.45 4.93 -5.64
CA LYS A 541 -62.45 5.34 -7.05
C LYS A 541 -63.41 6.52 -7.17
N THR A 542 -63.10 7.47 -8.06
CA THR A 542 -64.00 8.13 -9.05
C THR A 542 -63.15 9.17 -9.80
N SER A 543 -62.87 8.97 -11.09
CA SER A 543 -63.66 9.41 -12.27
C SER A 543 -63.51 10.91 -12.54
N GLY A 544 -62.75 11.28 -13.58
CA GLY A 544 -63.29 11.81 -14.86
C GLY A 544 -62.93 13.30 -14.93
N THR A 545 -62.65 13.98 -16.04
CA THR A 545 -62.89 13.78 -17.47
C THR A 545 -62.06 14.87 -18.21
N GLN A 546 -61.64 14.61 -19.46
CA GLN A 546 -61.56 15.51 -20.66
C GLN A 546 -61.57 17.05 -20.47
N ASP A 547 -60.90 17.92 -21.24
CA ASP A 547 -60.42 17.87 -22.62
C ASP A 547 -59.67 19.20 -22.99
N ILE A 548 -58.84 19.13 -24.03
CA ILE A 548 -58.64 20.13 -25.13
C ILE A 548 -57.71 21.38 -24.98
N ALA A 549 -56.73 21.37 -25.93
CA ALA A 549 -56.12 22.46 -26.73
C ALA A 549 -55.12 23.46 -26.11
N ASN A 550 -54.14 24.02 -26.83
CA ASN A 550 -53.45 23.79 -28.11
C ASN A 550 -52.50 25.01 -28.26
N SER A 551 -51.21 24.84 -28.55
CA SER A 551 -50.47 25.74 -29.45
C SER A 551 -49.03 25.27 -29.67
N SER A 552 -48.73 25.18 -30.96
CA SER A 552 -47.58 24.63 -31.68
C SER A 552 -46.56 25.68 -32.15
N SER A 553 -45.31 25.26 -32.36
CA SER A 553 -44.42 25.57 -33.51
C SER A 553 -43.08 24.85 -33.29
N ALA A 554 -42.66 23.77 -33.96
CA ALA A 554 -42.49 23.46 -35.39
C ALA A 554 -41.45 24.33 -36.12
N TYR A 555 -40.27 23.76 -36.38
CA TYR A 555 -39.65 23.72 -37.72
C TYR A 555 -38.66 22.55 -37.78
N GLY A 556 -38.86 21.66 -38.75
CA GLY A 556 -37.99 20.53 -39.07
C GLY A 556 -37.16 20.76 -40.33
N GLY A 557 -36.25 19.84 -40.60
CA GLY A 557 -35.50 19.75 -41.85
C GLY A 557 -34.62 18.50 -41.86
N SER A 558 -35.08 17.45 -42.55
CA SER A 558 -34.35 16.22 -42.86
C SER A 558 -33.87 16.28 -44.31
N SER A 559 -32.66 15.81 -44.60
CA SER A 559 -32.26 15.40 -45.95
C SER A 559 -31.02 14.50 -45.96
N ASN A 560 -31.25 13.22 -46.25
CA ASN A 560 -30.57 12.30 -47.16
C ASN A 560 -29.05 12.40 -47.44
N LEU A 561 -28.44 11.19 -47.39
CA LEU A 561 -27.20 10.72 -48.02
C LEU A 561 -27.00 11.18 -49.48
N PRO A 562 -25.74 11.14 -49.96
CA PRO A 562 -25.40 10.10 -50.94
C PRO A 562 -24.09 9.36 -50.69
N SER A 563 -24.10 8.11 -51.15
CA SER A 563 -22.99 7.17 -51.32
C SER A 563 -22.09 7.53 -52.52
N ASP A 564 -20.97 6.80 -52.61
CA ASP A 564 -20.01 6.65 -53.72
C ASP A 564 -18.78 7.56 -53.74
N TYR A 565 -17.63 6.96 -53.37
CA TYR A 565 -16.47 6.88 -54.26
C TYR A 565 -15.61 5.67 -53.85
N GLN A 566 -15.64 4.63 -54.69
CA GLN A 566 -14.66 3.53 -54.72
C GLN A 566 -13.54 3.87 -55.72
N SER A 567 -12.42 3.15 -55.57
CA SER A 567 -11.23 2.99 -56.43
C SER A 567 -10.07 3.98 -56.21
N SER A 568 -8.78 3.60 -56.23
CA SER A 568 -8.08 2.30 -56.17
C SER A 568 -6.55 2.56 -56.25
N VAL A 569 -5.78 1.59 -55.76
CA VAL A 569 -4.36 1.26 -56.10
C VAL A 569 -3.23 1.98 -55.36
N GLY A 570 -2.48 1.15 -54.62
CA GLY A 570 -1.13 1.39 -54.10
C GLY A 570 -0.60 0.14 -53.41
N SER A 571 -0.46 -0.97 -54.14
CA SER A 571 0.14 -2.21 -53.67
C SER A 571 1.66 -2.04 -53.52
N SER A 572 2.18 -2.23 -52.31
CA SER A 572 3.59 -2.55 -52.09
C SER A 572 3.70 -3.73 -51.13
N THR A 573 3.92 -4.88 -51.74
CA THR A 573 4.17 -6.19 -51.14
C THR A 573 5.44 -6.14 -50.28
N PHE A 574 5.30 -6.14 -48.96
CA PHE A 574 6.40 -6.50 -48.05
C PHE A 574 6.19 -7.93 -47.57
N GLY A 575 7.19 -8.77 -47.85
CA GLY A 575 7.13 -10.22 -47.70
C GLY A 575 6.87 -10.67 -46.27
N SER A 576 5.69 -11.26 -46.04
CA SER A 576 5.43 -12.05 -44.86
C SER A 576 6.21 -13.36 -44.98
N VAL A 577 7.31 -13.49 -44.25
CA VAL A 577 7.95 -14.80 -44.02
C VAL A 577 6.90 -15.70 -43.36
N PRO A 578 6.53 -16.84 -43.97
CA PRO A 578 5.51 -17.72 -43.41
C PRO A 578 5.90 -18.16 -42.01
N THR A 579 4.93 -18.29 -41.10
CA THR A 579 5.15 -18.70 -39.71
C THR A 579 5.94 -20.01 -39.60
N ALA A 580 5.77 -20.92 -40.57
CA ALA A 580 6.54 -22.16 -40.65
C ALA A 580 8.05 -21.93 -40.85
N GLU A 581 8.44 -20.89 -41.60
CA GLU A 581 9.84 -20.55 -41.85
C GLU A 581 10.46 -19.84 -40.63
N LEU A 582 9.67 -19.03 -39.91
CA LEU A 582 10.05 -18.48 -38.61
C LEU A 582 10.28 -19.57 -37.56
N VAL A 583 9.40 -20.56 -37.50
CA VAL A 583 9.54 -21.72 -36.59
C VAL A 583 10.74 -22.58 -36.99
N ARG A 584 10.99 -22.77 -38.29
CA ARG A 584 12.18 -23.48 -38.79
C ARG A 584 13.48 -22.79 -38.38
N LEU A 585 13.57 -21.47 -38.58
CA LEU A 585 14.74 -20.67 -38.21
C LEU A 585 14.97 -20.63 -36.70
N LEU A 586 13.90 -20.58 -35.91
CA LEU A 586 13.97 -20.65 -34.45
C LEU A 586 14.48 -22.01 -33.99
N ASN A 587 14.01 -23.10 -34.62
CA ASN A 587 14.41 -24.46 -34.26
C ASN A 587 15.87 -24.77 -34.69
N GLU A 588 16.35 -24.18 -35.78
CA GLU A 588 17.78 -24.24 -36.17
C GLU A 588 18.66 -23.49 -35.17
N ARG A 589 18.19 -22.36 -34.62
CA ARG A 589 18.92 -21.53 -33.63
C ARG A 589 18.96 -22.13 -32.22
N LEU A 590 18.00 -22.98 -31.88
CA LEU A 590 17.88 -23.61 -30.55
C LEU A 590 18.67 -24.92 -30.43
N GLN A 591 19.40 -25.38 -31.45
CA GLN A 591 20.21 -26.59 -31.33
C GLN A 591 21.42 -26.36 -30.40
N PRO A 592 21.72 -27.28 -29.44
CA PRO A 592 22.61 -26.99 -28.30
C PRO A 592 24.11 -26.98 -28.61
N VAL A 593 24.54 -26.89 -29.87
CA VAL A 593 25.96 -27.01 -30.23
C VAL A 593 26.31 -26.02 -31.33
N ARG A 594 26.52 -24.75 -30.95
CA ARG A 594 27.45 -23.76 -31.55
C ARG A 594 27.12 -22.37 -31.02
N TRP A 595 27.62 -22.04 -29.84
CA TRP A 595 27.87 -20.67 -29.44
C TRP A 595 29.35 -20.59 -29.07
N ARG A 596 30.13 -19.82 -29.82
CA ARG A 596 31.51 -19.48 -29.42
C ARG A 596 31.43 -18.22 -28.57
N GLU A 597 32.13 -18.19 -27.45
CA GLU A 597 32.07 -17.10 -26.46
C GLU A 597 32.61 -15.75 -27.01
N ASP A 598 33.17 -15.78 -28.22
CA ASP A 598 33.87 -14.70 -28.91
C ASP A 598 33.07 -14.10 -30.08
N GLU A 599 31.79 -14.44 -30.25
CA GLU A 599 30.92 -13.88 -31.30
C GLU A 599 30.16 -12.62 -30.82
N ALA A 600 30.50 -11.46 -31.36
CA ALA A 600 29.83 -10.20 -31.05
C ALA A 600 28.40 -10.13 -31.67
N PRO A 601 27.42 -9.50 -30.97
CA PRO A 601 26.05 -9.42 -31.47
C PRO A 601 25.94 -8.54 -32.74
N PRO A 602 24.93 -8.79 -33.62
CA PRO A 602 24.76 -8.01 -34.84
C PRO A 602 24.47 -6.54 -34.55
N ASP A 603 25.09 -5.66 -35.33
CA ASP A 603 24.94 -4.21 -35.26
C ASP A 603 23.60 -3.80 -35.89
N TYR A 604 22.71 -3.19 -35.10
CA TYR A 604 21.41 -2.69 -35.56
C TYR A 604 21.50 -1.18 -35.71
N ALA A 605 22.10 -0.73 -36.80
CA ALA A 605 22.05 0.67 -37.22
C ALA A 605 21.48 0.80 -38.64
N SER A 606 20.49 1.69 -38.75
CA SER A 606 19.98 2.37 -39.94
C SER A 606 19.25 1.54 -41.01
N GLN A 607 17.91 1.55 -40.94
CA GLN A 607 17.07 1.72 -42.13
C GLN A 607 15.90 2.65 -41.81
N HIS A 608 16.11 3.95 -42.03
CA HIS A 608 15.05 4.85 -42.46
C HIS A 608 15.01 4.79 -43.98
N GLY A 609 13.86 4.40 -44.52
CA GLY A 609 13.51 4.36 -45.93
C GLY A 609 12.04 4.02 -46.05
#